data_AF-A0AAC9FLJ7-F1
#
_entry.id   AF-A0AAC9FLJ7-F1
#
_cell.length_a   1.000
_cell.length_b   1.000
_cell.length_c   1.000
_cell.angle_alpha   90.00
_cell.angle_beta   90.00
_cell.angle_gamma   90.00
#
_symmetry.space_group_name_H-M   'P 1'
#
loop_
_entity.id
_entity.type
_entity.pdbx_description
1 polymer ?
#
loop_
_entity_poly.entity_id
_entity_poly.type
_entity_poly.pdbx_seq_one_letter_code
_entity_poly.pdbx_strand_id
1 'polypeptide(L)'
;MMAVKTKLELVAYHLITGGRGGVSALTGLAKLRDLNLRNGVSDLRAAGVSICDEYFEHQHSGGGIARMKRYWPESADDVLKLVALVNLKRAKRNEEPISPEQVAKYLKPYEETPTEAGE
;
A
#
# COMPACT_ATOMS: atom_id res chain seq x y z
N MET A 1 20.78 -10.42 15.72
CA MET A 1 19.94 -10.96 14.63
C MET A 1 19.10 -9.80 14.09
N MET A 2 19.31 -9.37 12.84
CA MET A 2 18.42 -8.36 12.24
C MET A 2 17.06 -9.00 12.01
N ALA A 3 16.03 -8.51 12.71
CA ALA A 3 14.68 -9.01 12.53
C ALA A 3 14.18 -8.64 11.12
N VAL A 4 13.70 -9.63 10.37
CA VAL A 4 13.24 -9.45 9.00
C VAL A 4 11.92 -8.66 9.01
N LYS A 5 11.75 -7.73 8.05
CA LYS A 5 10.48 -7.02 7.85
C LYS A 5 9.34 -8.02 7.66
N THR A 6 8.23 -7.81 8.36
CA THR A 6 7.07 -8.71 8.23
C THR A 6 6.38 -8.51 6.89
N LYS A 7 5.71 -9.56 6.39
CA LYS A 7 4.94 -9.46 5.14
C LYS A 7 3.90 -8.31 5.19
N LEU A 8 3.18 -8.21 6.31
CA LEU A 8 2.16 -7.18 6.51
C LEU A 8 2.75 -5.75 6.49
N GLU A 9 3.94 -5.57 7.07
CA GLU A 9 4.65 -4.28 7.03
C GLU A 9 5.06 -3.91 5.61
N LEU A 10 5.55 -4.87 4.83
CA LEU A 10 5.92 -4.62 3.43
C LEU A 10 4.70 -4.23 2.61
N VAL A 11 3.58 -4.94 2.78
CA VAL A 11 2.32 -4.58 2.10
C VAL A 11 1.85 -3.18 2.50
N ALA A 12 1.86 -2.87 3.80
CA ALA A 12 1.49 -1.53 4.27
C ALA A 12 2.42 -0.46 3.68
N TYR A 13 3.74 -0.67 3.73
CA TYR A 13 4.72 0.25 3.16
C TYR A 13 4.53 0.47 1.65
N HIS A 14 4.23 -0.58 0.90
CA HIS A 14 3.96 -0.45 -0.53
C HIS A 14 2.68 0.35 -0.80
N LEU A 15 1.59 0.13 -0.06
CA LEU A 15 0.35 0.90 -0.18
C LEU A 15 0.56 2.40 0.05
N ILE A 16 1.31 2.79 1.09
CA ILE A 16 1.63 4.22 1.33
C ILE A 16 2.48 4.81 0.21
N THR A 17 3.50 4.07 -0.26
CA THR A 17 4.36 4.57 -1.34
C THR A 17 3.67 4.66 -2.70
N GLY A 18 2.68 3.79 -2.96
CA GLY A 18 1.88 3.81 -4.18
C GLY A 18 0.80 4.89 -4.19
N GLY A 19 0.35 5.33 -3.02
CA GLY A 19 -0.71 6.35 -2.89
C GLY A 19 -1.96 5.99 -3.70
N ARG A 20 -2.64 7.01 -4.25
CA ARG A 20 -3.80 6.82 -5.14
C ARG A 20 -3.46 6.17 -6.48
N GLY A 21 -2.18 6.14 -6.88
CA GLY A 21 -1.72 5.39 -8.06
C GLY A 21 -1.80 3.88 -7.86
N GLY A 22 -1.93 3.44 -6.61
CA GLY A 22 -2.16 2.06 -6.21
C GLY A 22 -0.97 1.14 -6.43
N VAL A 23 -1.08 -0.05 -5.86
CA VAL A 23 -0.11 -1.13 -5.98
C VAL A 23 -0.78 -2.40 -6.46
N SER A 24 -0.07 -3.15 -7.29
CA SER A 24 -0.49 -4.46 -7.76
C SER A 24 0.59 -5.49 -7.46
N ALA A 25 0.30 -6.77 -7.72
CA ALA A 25 1.31 -7.82 -7.61
C ALA A 25 2.52 -7.60 -8.54
N LEU A 26 2.41 -6.73 -9.56
CA LEU A 26 3.50 -6.37 -10.47
C LEU A 26 4.46 -5.32 -9.88
N THR A 27 3.93 -4.35 -9.13
CA THR A 27 4.70 -3.21 -8.62
C THR A 27 5.46 -3.60 -7.36
N GLY A 28 6.78 -3.78 -7.46
CA GLY A 28 7.69 -3.99 -6.32
C GLY A 28 7.65 -5.37 -5.63
N LEU A 29 6.55 -6.12 -5.77
CA LEU A 29 6.33 -7.39 -5.06
C LEU A 29 6.82 -8.62 -5.81
N ALA A 30 7.08 -8.50 -7.12
CA ALA A 30 7.58 -9.59 -7.95
C ALA A 30 8.94 -10.14 -7.48
N LYS A 31 9.71 -9.34 -6.73
CA LYS A 31 11.01 -9.76 -6.14
C LYS A 31 10.87 -10.43 -4.76
N LEU A 32 9.69 -10.39 -4.14
CA LEU A 32 9.43 -10.94 -2.81
C LEU A 32 8.63 -12.24 -2.95
N ARG A 33 9.36 -13.34 -3.16
CA ARG A 33 8.84 -14.67 -3.57
C ARG A 33 7.68 -15.23 -2.73
N ASP A 34 7.47 -14.76 -1.50
CA ASP A 34 6.42 -15.24 -0.59
C ASP A 34 5.34 -14.19 -0.26
N LEU A 35 5.35 -13.03 -0.90
CA LEU A 35 4.41 -11.95 -0.58
C LEU A 35 3.15 -12.06 -1.43
N ASN A 36 2.07 -12.56 -0.82
CA ASN A 36 0.74 -12.51 -1.41
C ASN A 36 0.09 -11.18 -1.04
N LEU A 37 0.16 -10.19 -1.95
CA LEU A 37 -0.44 -8.86 -1.78
C LEU A 37 -1.91 -8.94 -1.38
N ARG A 38 -2.67 -9.83 -2.02
CA ARG A 38 -4.11 -9.98 -1.77
C ARG A 38 -4.38 -10.43 -0.33
N ASN A 39 -3.59 -11.37 0.18
CA ASN A 39 -3.73 -11.82 1.57
C ASN A 39 -3.37 -10.71 2.54
N GLY A 40 -2.26 -9.99 2.30
CA GLY A 40 -1.89 -8.86 3.16
C GLY A 40 -2.90 -7.71 3.14
N VAL A 41 -3.51 -7.41 1.99
CA VAL A 41 -4.64 -6.46 1.89
C VAL A 41 -5.84 -6.96 2.70
N SER A 42 -6.13 -8.25 2.65
CA SER A 42 -7.23 -8.84 3.44
C SER A 42 -6.97 -8.72 4.94
N ASP A 43 -5.74 -8.98 5.38
CA ASP A 43 -5.31 -8.81 6.78
C ASP A 43 -5.42 -7.34 7.24
N LEU A 44 -5.04 -6.38 6.38
CA LEU A 44 -5.15 -4.96 6.67
C LEU A 44 -6.61 -4.48 6.77
N ARG A 45 -7.49 -4.98 5.90
CA ARG A 45 -8.94 -4.73 5.99
C ARG A 45 -9.52 -5.28 7.28
N ALA A 46 -9.13 -6.49 7.67
CA ALA A 46 -9.52 -7.07 8.96
C ALA A 46 -9.01 -6.26 10.16
N ALA A 47 -7.90 -5.52 10.00
CA ALA A 47 -7.37 -4.58 10.99
C ALA A 47 -7.99 -3.17 10.92
N GLY A 48 -9.02 -2.95 10.10
CA GLY A 48 -9.77 -1.68 10.04
C GLY A 48 -9.20 -0.62 9.10
N VAL A 49 -8.33 -1.01 8.15
CA VAL A 49 -7.87 -0.11 7.07
C VAL A 49 -8.79 -0.25 5.86
N SER A 50 -9.41 0.84 5.43
CA SER A 50 -10.14 0.83 4.16
C SER A 50 -9.17 0.92 2.99
N ILE A 51 -9.27 -0.07 2.10
CA ILE A 51 -8.41 -0.21 0.92
C ILE A 51 -9.35 -0.43 -0.26
N CYS A 52 -9.31 0.45 -1.25
CA CYS A 52 -10.02 0.30 -2.51
C CYS A 52 -9.30 -0.70 -3.43
N ASP A 53 -10.03 -1.27 -4.39
CA ASP A 53 -9.43 -2.08 -5.44
C ASP A 53 -10.13 -1.95 -6.79
N GLU A 54 -9.35 -2.06 -7.88
CA GLU A 54 -9.87 -2.20 -9.24
C GLU A 54 -9.17 -3.33 -9.99
N TYR A 55 -9.88 -3.89 -10.97
CA TYR A 55 -9.27 -4.80 -11.93
C TYR A 55 -8.65 -4.03 -13.09
N PHE A 56 -7.47 -4.48 -13.53
CA PHE A 56 -6.85 -4.05 -14.77
C PHE A 56 -6.30 -5.25 -15.54
N GLU A 57 -6.12 -5.08 -16.84
CA GLU A 57 -5.52 -6.09 -17.71
C GLU A 57 -4.02 -5.83 -17.86
N HIS A 58 -3.24 -6.91 -17.79
CA HIS A 58 -1.80 -6.88 -17.99
C HIS A 58 -1.43 -7.91 -19.05
N GLN A 59 -0.82 -7.45 -20.14
CA GLN A 59 -0.27 -8.33 -21.15
C GLN A 59 1.11 -8.83 -20.70
N HIS A 60 1.27 -10.14 -20.58
CA HIS A 60 2.56 -10.74 -20.26
C HIS A 60 3.41 -10.91 -21.53
N SER A 61 4.74 -10.95 -21.37
CA SER A 61 5.69 -11.05 -22.49
C SER A 61 5.50 -12.28 -23.38
N GLY A 62 4.96 -13.37 -22.82
CA GLY A 62 4.52 -14.56 -23.56
C GLY A 62 3.19 -14.45 -24.34
N GLY A 63 2.59 -13.26 -24.46
CA GLY A 63 1.47 -12.98 -25.36
C GLY A 63 0.04 -13.12 -24.80
N GLY A 64 -0.14 -13.57 -23.56
CA GLY A 64 -1.46 -13.67 -22.92
C GLY A 64 -1.80 -12.45 -22.07
N ILE A 65 -3.09 -12.28 -21.79
CA ILE A 65 -3.64 -11.21 -20.95
C ILE A 65 -3.99 -11.81 -19.58
N ALA A 66 -3.43 -11.24 -18.52
CA ALA A 66 -3.76 -11.56 -17.14
C ALA A 66 -4.62 -10.43 -16.54
N ARG A 67 -5.74 -10.79 -15.92
CA ARG A 67 -6.56 -9.85 -15.15
C ARG A 67 -6.03 -9.76 -13.72
N MET A 68 -5.62 -8.57 -13.30
CA MET A 68 -4.95 -8.33 -12.03
C MET A 68 -5.70 -7.28 -11.21
N LYS A 69 -5.45 -7.24 -9.89
CA LYS A 69 -5.98 -6.19 -9.00
C LYS A 69 -4.93 -5.17 -8.65
N ARG A 70 -5.35 -3.91 -8.63
CA ARG A 70 -4.63 -2.77 -8.05
C ARG A 70 -5.35 -2.33 -6.78
N TYR A 71 -4.59 -1.95 -5.77
CA TYR A 71 -5.07 -1.60 -4.42
C TYR A 71 -4.51 -0.24 -3.98
N TRP A 72 -5.32 0.58 -3.32
CA TRP A 72 -4.87 1.85 -2.72
C TRP A 72 -5.66 2.16 -1.44
N PRO A 73 -5.07 2.91 -0.48
CA PRO A 73 -5.82 3.44 0.66
C PRO A 73 -7.02 4.28 0.20
N GLU A 74 -8.15 4.22 0.92
CA GLU A 74 -9.33 5.02 0.57
C GLU A 74 -9.17 6.49 0.96
N SER A 75 -8.57 6.75 2.13
CA SER A 75 -8.53 8.08 2.74
C SER A 75 -7.17 8.42 3.36
N ALA A 76 -7.01 9.71 3.73
CA ALA A 76 -5.88 10.18 4.52
C ALA A 76 -5.78 9.44 5.87
N ASP A 77 -6.91 9.15 6.52
CA ASP A 77 -6.94 8.37 7.77
C ASP A 77 -6.40 6.95 7.59
N ASP A 78 -6.72 6.29 6.47
CA ASP A 78 -6.20 4.97 6.17
C ASP A 78 -4.70 4.99 5.88
N VAL A 79 -4.19 6.05 5.26
CA VAL A 79 -2.75 6.30 5.12
C VAL A 79 -2.09 6.40 6.49
N LEU A 80 -2.67 7.16 7.42
CA LEU A 80 -2.14 7.31 8.79
C LEU A 80 -2.12 5.98 9.56
N LYS A 81 -3.16 5.15 9.43
CA LYS A 81 -3.19 3.80 10.01
C LYS A 81 -2.05 2.93 9.48
N LEU A 82 -1.79 2.98 8.17
CA LEU A 82 -0.71 2.23 7.54
C LEU A 82 0.68 2.73 8.01
N VAL A 83 0.88 4.05 8.11
CA VAL A 83 2.10 4.64 8.66
C VAL A 83 2.32 4.18 10.11
N ALA A 84 1.27 4.23 10.93
CA ALA A 84 1.34 3.79 12.32
C ALA A 84 1.73 2.30 12.43
N LEU A 85 1.16 1.44 11.58
CA LEU A 85 1.52 0.02 11.51
C LEU A 85 2.99 -0.17 11.15
N VAL A 86 3.50 0.53 10.13
CA VAL A 86 4.92 0.44 9.74
C VAL A 86 5.83 0.92 10.86
N ASN A 87 5.52 2.07 11.47
CA ASN A 87 6.30 2.62 12.58
C ASN A 87 6.30 1.69 13.80
N LEU A 88 5.17 1.06 14.13
CA LEU A 88 5.08 0.06 15.20
C LEU A 88 6.01 -1.14 14.92
N LYS A 89 6.10 -1.61 13.68
CA LYS A 89 6.98 -2.73 13.30
C LYS A 89 8.45 -2.32 13.29
N ARG A 90 8.78 -1.11 12.82
CA ARG A 90 10.13 -0.53 12.86
C ARG A 90 10.62 -0.34 14.29
N ALA A 91 9.78 0.19 15.18
CA ALA A 91 10.10 0.37 16.59
C ALA A 91 10.48 -0.95 17.28
N LYS A 92 9.77 -2.05 16.98
CA LYS A 92 10.12 -3.41 17.46
C LYS A 92 11.50 -3.89 17.00
N ARG A 93 12.10 -3.23 16.00
CA ARG A 93 13.43 -3.52 15.46
C ARG A 93 14.46 -2.42 15.73
N ASN A 94 14.11 -1.40 16.51
CA ASN A 94 14.93 -0.19 16.68
C ASN A 94 15.30 0.49 15.35
N GLU A 95 14.39 0.46 14.38
CA GLU A 95 14.51 1.21 13.12
C GLU A 95 13.83 2.57 13.25
N GLU A 96 14.35 3.55 12.50
CA GLU A 96 13.79 4.91 12.48
C GLU A 96 12.37 4.91 11.91
N PRO A 97 11.40 5.58 12.55
CA PRO A 97 10.06 5.73 12.01
C PRO A 97 10.08 6.50 10.69
N ILE A 98 8.98 6.41 9.94
CA ILE A 98 8.71 7.30 8.80
C ILE A 98 8.69 8.73 9.32
N SER A 99 9.48 9.62 8.69
CA SER A 99 9.60 11.00 9.14
C SER A 99 8.32 11.80 8.87
N PRO A 100 8.04 12.88 9.63
CA PRO A 100 6.89 13.74 9.38
C PRO A 100 6.82 14.28 7.94
N GLU A 101 7.96 14.60 7.34
CA GLU A 101 8.05 15.04 5.94
C GLU A 101 7.61 13.95 4.95
N GLN A 102 7.98 12.70 5.21
CA GLN A 102 7.52 11.57 4.41
C GLN A 102 6.02 11.34 4.57
N VAL A 103 5.50 11.47 5.79
CA VAL A 103 4.06 11.36 6.06
C VAL A 103 3.28 12.43 5.28
N ALA A 104 3.70 13.70 5.35
CA ALA A 104 3.07 14.78 4.58
C ALA A 104 3.07 14.48 3.07
N LYS A 105 4.16 13.94 2.54
CA LYS A 105 4.24 13.51 1.13
C LYS A 105 3.23 12.40 0.80
N TYR A 106 3.04 11.44 1.70
CA TYR A 106 2.08 10.34 1.49
C TYR A 106 0.62 10.78 1.61
N LEU A 107 0.34 11.84 2.38
CA LEU A 107 -1.01 12.39 2.57
C LEU A 107 -1.44 13.30 1.43
N LYS A 108 -0.51 14.00 0.77
CA LYS A 108 -0.79 14.94 -0.32
C LYS A 108 -1.83 14.45 -1.36
N PRO A 109 -1.79 13.21 -1.87
CA PRO A 109 -2.79 12.72 -2.82
C PRO A 109 -4.22 12.60 -2.27
N TYR A 110 -4.42 12.74 -0.97
CA TYR A 110 -5.69 12.59 -0.26
C TYR A 110 -6.23 13.90 0.30
N GLU A 111 -5.44 14.98 0.24
CA GLU A 111 -5.84 16.33 0.64
C GLU A 111 -6.66 17.03 -0.45
N GLU A 112 -6.51 16.61 -1.71
CA GLU A 112 -7.32 17.07 -2.83
C GLU A 112 -8.67 16.34 -2.82
N THR A 113 -9.67 16.93 -2.17
CA THR A 113 -11.09 16.64 -2.48
C THR A 113 -11.29 16.82 -3.99
N PRO A 114 -12.00 15.93 -4.69
CA PRO A 114 -12.51 16.29 -6.00
C PRO A 114 -13.47 17.45 -5.76
N THR A 115 -13.04 18.67 -6.16
CA THR A 115 -14.00 19.74 -6.43
C THR A 115 -14.94 19.14 -7.46
N GLU A 116 -16.17 18.84 -7.02
CA GLU A 116 -17.26 18.51 -7.92
C GLU A 116 -17.27 19.60 -8.99
N ALA A 117 -17.04 19.19 -10.24
CA ALA A 117 -17.29 20.05 -11.39
C ALA A 117 -18.80 20.30 -11.39
N GLY A 118 -19.19 21.47 -10.85
CA GLY A 118 -20.53 21.99 -10.94
C GLY A 118 -20.85 22.36 -12.38
N GLU A 119 -21.99 21.81 -12.82
CA GLU A 119 -22.89 22.23 -13.90
C GLU A 119 -22.42 22.11 -15.37
#